data_AF-A0A8T5BWF7-F1
#
_entry.id   AF-A0A8T5BWF7-F1
#
_cell.length_a   1.000
_cell.length_b   1.000
_cell.length_c   1.000
_cell.angle_alpha   90.00
_cell.angle_beta   90.00
_cell.angle_gamma   90.00
#
_symmetry.space_group_name_H-M   'P 1'
#
loop_
_entity.id
_entity.type
_entity.pdbx_description
1 polymer ?
#
loop_
_entity_poly.entity_id
_entity_poly.type
_entity_poly.pdbx_seq_one_letter_code
_entity_poly.pdbx_strand_id
1 'polypeptide(L)' 'MRVKSIKPAEFIVSDFTLYPSEVEIGEPVSVKINVTNIGDEAGNYSILLYVDDEPYNDETVYLFGGESKIVEFTV' A
#
# COMPACT_ATOMS: atom_id res chain seq x y z
N MET A 1 -4.31 38.26 -2.27
CA MET A 1 -4.42 36.92 -2.88
C MET A 1 -3.15 36.15 -2.58
N ARG A 2 -3.23 34.90 -2.10
CA ARG A 2 -2.07 33.99 -1.96
C ARG A 2 -2.25 32.86 -2.95
N VAL A 3 -1.19 32.50 -3.68
CA VAL A 3 -1.14 31.29 -4.50
C VAL A 3 -0.45 30.19 -3.70
N LYS A 4 -1.09 29.03 -3.57
CA LYS A 4 -0.47 27.82 -3.00
C LYS A 4 -0.02 26.96 -4.17
N SER A 5 1.25 26.57 -4.20
CA SER A 5 1.71 25.51 -5.10
C SER A 5 1.20 24.18 -4.56
N ILE A 6 0.53 23.42 -5.42
CA ILE A 6 -0.01 22.09 -5.12
C ILE A 6 1.01 21.07 -5.61
N LYS A 7 1.41 20.14 -4.74
CA LYS A 7 2.25 19.01 -5.12
C LYS A 7 1.39 17.91 -5.76
N PRO A 8 1.80 17.34 -6.92
CA PRO A 8 1.15 16.16 -7.48
C PRO A 8 1.10 15.01 -6.47
N ALA A 9 0.19 14.05 -6.70
CA ALA A 9 0.14 12.83 -5.89
C ALA A 9 1.48 12.07 -5.99
N GLU A 10 2.01 11.69 -4.84
CA GLU A 10 3.27 10.94 -4.72
C GLU A 10 3.11 9.95 -3.57
N PHE A 11 3.41 8.67 -3.80
CA PHE A 11 3.07 7.60 -2.87
C PHE A 11 4.33 6.95 -2.29
N ILE A 12 4.32 6.72 -0.98
CA ILE A 12 5.33 5.94 -0.27
C ILE A 12 4.65 4.70 0.32
N VAL A 13 5.29 3.55 0.11
CA VAL A 13 4.95 2.28 0.76
C VAL A 13 5.94 2.03 1.88
N SER A 14 5.43 1.69 3.06
CA SER A 14 6.22 1.51 4.29
C SER A 14 5.60 0.46 5.19
N ASP A 15 6.23 0.20 6.34
CA ASP A 15 5.72 -0.66 7.40
C ASP A 15 5.30 -2.07 6.93
N PHE A 16 6.08 -2.65 6.01
CA PHE A 16 5.88 -4.02 5.57
C PHE A 16 6.02 -4.98 6.75
N THR A 17 4.96 -5.73 7.01
CA THR A 17 4.93 -6.76 8.04
C THR A 17 4.26 -8.01 7.50
N LEU A 18 4.76 -9.16 7.95
CA LEU A 18 4.24 -10.46 7.58
C LEU A 18 4.13 -11.30 8.85
N TYR A 19 2.98 -11.93 9.06
CA TYR A 19 2.74 -12.75 10.25
C TYR A 19 1.72 -13.87 9.96
N PRO A 20 1.97 -15.10 10.48
CA PRO A 20 3.19 -15.54 11.14
C PRO A 20 4.33 -15.78 10.13
N SER A 21 5.59 -15.84 10.61
CA SER A 21 6.76 -16.03 9.75
C SER A 21 6.95 -17.47 9.27
N GLU A 22 6.30 -18.41 9.95
CA GLU A 22 6.26 -19.84 9.62
C GLU A 22 4.83 -20.33 9.80
N VAL A 23 4.36 -21.13 8.87
CA VAL A 23 3.01 -21.69 8.81
C VAL A 23 3.07 -23.16 8.38
N GLU A 24 2.12 -23.96 8.83
CA GLU A 24 1.88 -25.27 8.22
C GLU A 24 1.19 -25.11 6.85
N ILE A 25 1.25 -26.17 6.05
CA ILE A 25 0.63 -26.18 4.72
C ILE A 25 -0.88 -25.94 4.86
N GLY A 26 -1.37 -24.87 4.23
CA GLY A 26 -2.78 -24.50 4.22
C GLY A 26 -3.19 -23.51 5.31
N GLU A 27 -2.26 -23.08 6.18
CA GLU A 27 -2.52 -21.98 7.10
C GLU A 27 -2.26 -20.61 6.43
N PRO A 28 -3.07 -19.59 6.72
CA PRO A 28 -2.95 -18.29 6.07
C PRO A 28 -1.82 -17.45 6.65
N VAL A 29 -1.21 -16.63 5.79
CA VAL A 29 -0.25 -15.59 6.18
C VAL A 29 -0.83 -14.21 5.91
N SER A 30 -0.78 -13.31 6.89
CA SER A 30 -1.18 -11.91 6.72
C SER A 30 0.01 -11.07 6.33
N VAL A 31 -0.12 -10.29 5.25
CA VAL A 31 0.85 -9.30 4.81
C VAL A 31 0.22 -7.92 4.92
N LYS A 32 0.84 -7.01 5.68
CA LYS A 32 0.36 -5.63 5.83
C LYS A 32 1.41 -4.63 5.36
N ILE A 33 0.95 -3.59 4.69
CA ILE A 33 1.76 -2.44 4.29
C ILE A 33 1.00 -1.16 4.58
N ASN A 34 1.73 -0.08 4.81
CA ASN A 34 1.17 1.26 4.93
C ASN A 34 1.48 2.05 3.65
N VAL A 35 0.43 2.56 3.00
CA VAL A 35 0.53 3.38 1.78
C VAL A 35 0.14 4.80 2.12
N THR A 36 1.03 5.75 1.87
CA THR A 36 0.81 7.18 2.18
C THR A 36 0.96 8.02 0.92
N ASN A 37 -0.01 8.88 0.64
CA ASN A 37 0.12 9.93 -0.37
C ASN A 37 0.77 11.17 0.27
N ILE A 38 2.03 11.44 -0.03
CA ILE A 38 2.80 12.59 0.48
C ILE A 38 2.61 13.86 -0.36
N GLY A 39 1.81 13.79 -1.43
CA GLY A 39 1.40 14.91 -2.27
C GLY A 39 0.24 15.72 -1.69
N ASP A 40 -0.20 16.75 -2.42
CA ASP A 40 -1.42 17.51 -2.10
C ASP A 40 -2.62 17.05 -2.93
N GLU A 41 -2.39 16.53 -4.14
CA GLU A 41 -3.46 16.01 -5.01
C GLU A 41 -3.87 14.60 -4.62
N ALA A 42 -5.14 14.28 -4.82
CA ALA A 42 -5.64 12.92 -4.67
C ALA A 42 -5.24 12.05 -5.87
N GLY A 43 -5.07 10.75 -5.63
CA GLY A 43 -4.69 9.83 -6.70
C GLY A 43 -4.99 8.38 -6.35
N ASN A 44 -4.91 7.52 -7.39
CA ASN A 44 -4.95 6.08 -7.22
C ASN A 44 -3.53 5.52 -7.19
N TYR A 45 -3.31 4.50 -6.36
CA TYR A 45 -2.08 3.73 -6.31
C TYR A 45 -2.42 2.24 -6.28
N SER A 46 -1.85 1.49 -7.24
CA SER A 46 -2.03 0.04 -7.34
C SER A 46 -0.84 -0.68 -6.72
N ILE A 47 -1.12 -1.58 -5.78
CA ILE A 47 -0.15 -2.44 -5.12
C ILE A 47 -0.24 -3.82 -5.72
N LEU A 48 0.90 -4.38 -6.09
CA LEU A 48 1.05 -5.75 -6.57
C LEU A 48 1.81 -6.55 -5.52
N LEU A 49 1.20 -7.60 -4.99
CA LEU A 49 1.85 -8.56 -4.12
C LEU A 49 2.48 -9.67 -4.96
N TYR A 50 3.75 -9.94 -4.72
CA TYR A 50 4.49 -11.03 -5.34
C TYR A 50 4.83 -12.11 -4.31
N VAL A 51 4.71 -13.37 -4.71
CA VAL A 51 5.17 -14.54 -3.96
C VAL A 51 6.10 -15.32 -4.88
N ASP A 52 7.35 -15.52 -4.47
CA ASP A 52 8.39 -16.16 -5.28
C ASP A 52 8.53 -15.55 -6.69
N ASP A 53 8.57 -14.21 -6.76
CA ASP A 53 8.63 -13.40 -7.99
C ASP A 53 7.42 -13.52 -8.95
N GLU A 54 6.37 -14.25 -8.57
CA GLU A 54 5.13 -14.37 -9.32
C GLU A 54 4.03 -13.46 -8.74
N PRO A 55 3.24 -12.76 -9.57
CA PRO A 55 2.16 -11.91 -9.09
C PRO A 55 1.05 -12.76 -8.45
N TYR A 56 0.77 -12.51 -7.17
CA TYR A 56 -0.21 -13.26 -6.38
C TYR A 56 -1.56 -12.54 -6.28
N ASN A 57 -1.54 -11.24 -5.97
CA ASN A 57 -2.74 -10.45 -5.77
C ASN A 57 -2.47 -8.95 -5.98
N ASP A 58 -3.53 -8.16 -6.14
CA ASP A 58 -3.44 -6.70 -6.28
C ASP A 58 -4.53 -5.97 -5.49
N GLU A 59 -4.21 -4.77 -5.00
CA GLU A 59 -5.19 -3.84 -4.45
C GLU A 59 -4.91 -2.44 -4.97
N THR A 60 -5.96 -1.72 -5.36
CA THR A 60 -5.86 -0.29 -5.70
C THR A 60 -6.51 0.55 -4.61
N VAL A 61 -5.77 1.56 -4.14
CA VAL A 61 -6.23 2.52 -3.14
C VAL A 61 -6.36 3.91 -3.73
N TYR A 62 -7.42 4.61 -3.39
CA TYR A 62 -7.58 6.04 -3.67
C TYR A 62 -7.31 6.82 -2.38
N LEU A 63 -6.36 7.76 -2.42
CA LEU A 63 -5.96 8.54 -1.26
C LEU A 63 -5.94 10.03 -1.60
N PHE A 64 -6.50 10.85 -0.73
CA PHE A 64 -6.30 12.30 -0.75
C PHE A 64 -4.86 12.66 -0.39
N GLY A 65 -4.44 13.88 -0.70
CA GLY A 65 -3.11 14.36 -0.32
C GLY A 65 -2.93 14.35 1.20
N GLY A 66 -1.83 13.76 1.67
CA GLY A 66 -1.52 13.56 3.08
C GLY A 66 -2.22 12.38 3.75
N GLU A 67 -3.06 11.63 3.04
CA GLU A 67 -3.77 10.46 3.59
C GLU A 67 -2.89 9.20 3.56
N SER A 68 -3.08 8.34 4.56
CA SER A 68 -2.47 7.02 4.67
C SER A 68 -3.53 5.93 4.81
N LYS A 69 -3.28 4.75 4.22
CA LYS A 69 -4.11 3.56 4.38
C LYS A 69 -3.25 2.33 4.57
N ILE A 70 -3.62 1.50 5.54
CA ILE A 70 -3.07 0.16 5.70
C ILE A 70 -3.79 -0.76 4.71
N VAL A 71 -3.01 -1.45 3.91
CA VAL A 71 -3.46 -2.49 2.98
C VAL A 71 -3.02 -3.83 3.52
N GLU A 72 -3.92 -4.81 3.49
CA GLU A 72 -3.71 -6.14 4.04
C GLU A 72 -4.07 -7.20 3.00
N PHE A 73 -3.14 -8.11 2.75
CA PHE A 73 -3.34 -9.30 1.94
C PHE A 73 -3.34 -10.53 2.83
N THR A 74 -4.09 -11.54 2.43
CA THR A 74 -3.99 -12.89 2.98
C THR A 74 -3.46 -13.80 1.89
N VAL A 75 -2.33 -14.45 2.18
CA VAL A 75 -1.69 -15.44 1.31
C VAL A 75 -2.02 -16.82 1.84
#